data_AF-T1FYF3-F1
#
_entry.id   AF-T1FYF3-F1
#
_cell.length_a   1.000
_cell.length_b   1.000
_cell.length_c   1.000
_cell.angle_alpha   90.00
_cell.angle_beta   90.00
_cell.angle_gamma   90.00
#
_symmetry.space_group_name_H-M   'P 1'
#
loop_
_entity.id
_entity.type
_entity.pdbx_description
1 polymer ?
#
loop_
_entity_poly.entity_id
_entity_poly.type
_entity_poly.pdbx_seq_one_letter_code
_entity_poly.pdbx_strand_id
1 'polypeptide(L)'
;STCHALMRTLKEQGDYERLFKILEDKINYGIFLDDYTCNLLLDHFIHNNLYKEALRIVSDIMLQENFDHVITRSLSYYACHQYIKNLPDIKINAPPKVPDVSVCQKVPYIENPWYDDHFDLYSDILKLGKSLVMLAGSYADVVSRGYLVIGYLLYQKVDKALQVLKCYKEKHDGLMLLEYHAVKNCLVNKGLVQKEDIIDKTLDQIVRDSISSEENNLIQNQKNIYDTWNKERNRLIEDRERQLKIKLKKDEIAKKLIDLTQKEEKLRFYEEKTNMELKISEQPEFPKIKDVVLEEQFVAPPGERKSMEGGKKKSR
;
A
#
# COMPACT_ATOMS: atom_id res chain seq x y z
N SER A 1 -1.49 13.15 -4.38
CA SER A 1 -0.86 11.97 -3.75
C SER A 1 -0.16 11.15 -4.82
N THR A 2 1.10 10.75 -4.60
CA THR A 2 1.89 9.95 -5.56
C THR A 2 1.28 8.58 -5.79
N CYS A 3 0.74 7.94 -4.73
CA CYS A 3 0.05 6.64 -4.82
C CYS A 3 -1.14 6.71 -5.77
N HIS A 4 -1.96 7.76 -5.61
CA HIS A 4 -3.14 7.98 -6.46
C HIS A 4 -2.76 8.20 -7.94
N ALA A 5 -1.72 9.00 -8.20
CA ALA A 5 -1.24 9.25 -9.55
C ALA A 5 -0.72 7.97 -10.22
N LEU A 6 0.01 7.12 -9.47
CA LEU A 6 0.49 5.85 -9.96
C LEU A 6 -0.66 4.91 -10.32
N MET A 7 -1.66 4.76 -9.44
CA MET A 7 -2.82 3.90 -9.69
C MET A 7 -3.64 4.36 -10.90
N ARG A 8 -3.83 5.69 -11.07
CA ARG A 8 -4.45 6.24 -12.29
C ARG A 8 -3.65 5.93 -13.54
N THR A 9 -2.33 6.12 -13.50
CA THR A 9 -1.46 5.87 -14.66
C THR A 9 -1.51 4.41 -15.08
N LEU A 10 -1.42 3.47 -14.12
CA LEU A 10 -1.49 2.03 -14.41
C LEU A 10 -2.88 1.61 -14.94
N LYS A 11 -3.95 2.18 -14.37
CA LYS A 11 -5.32 2.01 -14.87
C LYS A 11 -5.46 2.49 -16.32
N GLU A 12 -4.96 3.68 -16.65
CA GLU A 12 -5.04 4.27 -17.99
C GLU A 12 -4.23 3.48 -19.02
N GLN A 13 -3.09 2.92 -18.61
CA GLN A 13 -2.26 2.05 -19.44
C GLN A 13 -2.83 0.64 -19.60
N GLY A 14 -3.78 0.23 -18.76
CA GLY A 14 -4.34 -1.13 -18.76
C GLY A 14 -3.38 -2.21 -18.22
N ASP A 15 -2.30 -1.82 -17.54
CA ASP A 15 -1.31 -2.74 -16.97
C ASP A 15 -1.78 -3.20 -15.57
N TYR A 16 -2.77 -4.09 -15.56
CA TYR A 16 -3.36 -4.62 -14.32
C TYR A 16 -2.41 -5.56 -13.58
N GLU A 17 -1.57 -6.31 -14.30
CA GLU A 17 -0.62 -7.25 -13.69
C GLU A 17 0.35 -6.50 -12.77
N ARG A 18 0.92 -5.41 -13.27
CA ARG A 18 1.80 -4.56 -12.47
C ARG A 18 1.07 -3.87 -11.33
N LEU A 19 -0.17 -3.43 -11.55
CA LEU A 19 -1.01 -2.84 -10.51
C LEU A 19 -1.16 -3.79 -9.33
N PHE A 20 -1.53 -5.05 -9.57
CA PHE A 20 -1.72 -6.00 -8.49
C PHE A 20 -0.41 -6.50 -7.88
N LYS A 21 0.68 -6.60 -8.65
CA LYS A 21 1.99 -6.90 -8.08
C LYS A 21 2.42 -5.85 -7.05
N ILE A 22 2.13 -4.58 -7.31
CA ILE A 22 2.41 -3.48 -6.38
C ILE A 22 1.49 -3.55 -5.15
N LEU A 23 0.21 -3.87 -5.34
CA LEU A 23 -0.74 -4.00 -4.23
C LEU A 23 -0.49 -5.23 -3.36
N GLU A 24 0.01 -6.33 -3.90
CA GLU A 24 0.38 -7.52 -3.12
C GLU A 24 1.64 -7.26 -2.28
N ASP A 25 2.57 -6.44 -2.77
CA ASP A 25 3.82 -6.12 -2.09
C ASP A 25 3.79 -4.74 -1.41
N LYS A 26 2.83 -4.56 -0.49
CA LYS A 26 2.64 -3.30 0.25
C LYS A 26 3.85 -2.94 1.11
N ILE A 27 4.62 -3.93 1.56
CA ILE A 27 5.78 -3.73 2.44
C ILE A 27 6.90 -3.02 1.68
N ASN A 28 7.21 -3.45 0.46
CA ASN A 28 8.31 -2.85 -0.30
C ASN A 28 7.88 -1.56 -1.01
N TYR A 29 6.63 -1.47 -1.49
CA TYR A 29 6.16 -0.30 -2.22
C TYR A 29 5.55 0.79 -1.33
N GLY A 30 5.05 0.45 -0.14
CA GLY A 30 4.41 1.40 0.78
C GLY A 30 3.12 2.03 0.23
N ILE A 31 2.45 1.35 -0.70
CA ILE A 31 1.23 1.86 -1.35
C ILE A 31 0.00 1.25 -0.69
N PHE A 32 -0.84 2.13 -0.15
CA PHE A 32 -2.14 1.80 0.42
C PHE A 32 -3.20 2.58 -0.35
N LEU A 33 -4.26 1.88 -0.72
CA LEU A 33 -5.41 2.48 -1.38
C LEU A 33 -6.24 3.28 -0.37
N ASP A 34 -6.66 4.47 -0.78
CA ASP A 34 -7.69 5.25 -0.09
C ASP A 34 -9.08 4.93 -0.68
N ASP A 35 -10.14 5.34 0.02
CA ASP A 35 -11.52 5.08 -0.41
C ASP A 35 -11.79 5.58 -1.83
N TYR A 36 -11.22 6.73 -2.19
CA TYR A 36 -11.38 7.32 -3.51
C TYR A 36 -10.70 6.49 -4.61
N THR A 37 -9.46 6.03 -4.41
CA THR A 37 -8.78 5.17 -5.38
C THR A 37 -9.43 3.80 -5.46
N CYS A 38 -9.90 3.25 -4.34
CA CYS A 38 -10.71 2.02 -4.32
C CYS A 38 -11.96 2.17 -5.19
N ASN A 39 -12.74 3.24 -5.00
CA ASN A 39 -13.94 3.50 -5.79
C ASN A 39 -13.63 3.66 -7.28
N LEU A 40 -12.56 4.38 -7.61
CA LEU A 40 -12.12 4.57 -9.00
C LEU A 40 -11.75 3.24 -9.68
N LEU A 41 -11.04 2.36 -8.97
CA LEU A 41 -10.63 1.06 -9.50
C LEU A 41 -11.81 0.09 -9.60
N LEU A 42 -12.66 0.02 -8.57
CA LEU A 42 -13.87 -0.81 -8.56
C LEU A 42 -14.80 -0.42 -9.70
N ASP A 43 -15.07 0.88 -9.86
CA ASP A 43 -15.91 1.42 -10.93
C ASP A 43 -15.38 0.99 -12.31
N HIS A 44 -14.07 1.15 -12.54
CA HIS A 44 -13.43 0.74 -13.79
C HIS A 44 -13.54 -0.76 -14.06
N PHE A 45 -13.29 -1.60 -13.06
CA PHE A 45 -13.37 -3.05 -13.25
C PHE A 45 -14.81 -3.54 -13.43
N ILE A 46 -15.77 -2.93 -12.74
CA ILE A 46 -17.20 -3.21 -12.90
C ILE A 46 -17.66 -2.87 -14.32
N HIS A 47 -17.34 -1.67 -14.82
CA HIS A 47 -17.72 -1.23 -16.17
C HIS A 47 -17.11 -2.09 -17.28
N ASN A 48 -15.90 -2.63 -17.06
CA ASN A 48 -15.24 -3.52 -18.02
C ASN A 48 -15.61 -5.00 -17.84
N ASN A 49 -16.55 -5.34 -16.95
CA ASN A 49 -16.93 -6.72 -16.60
C ASN A 49 -15.75 -7.60 -16.10
N LEU A 50 -14.72 -6.96 -15.52
CA LEU A 50 -13.52 -7.62 -14.98
C LEU A 50 -13.71 -7.92 -13.48
N TYR A 51 -14.71 -8.76 -13.16
CA TYR A 51 -15.11 -9.00 -11.76
C TYR A 51 -14.04 -9.71 -10.92
N LYS A 52 -13.16 -10.50 -11.54
CA LYS A 52 -12.04 -11.15 -10.84
C LYS A 52 -11.06 -10.11 -10.29
N GLU A 53 -10.70 -9.12 -11.10
CA GLU A 53 -9.79 -8.05 -10.67
C GLU A 53 -10.49 -7.12 -9.67
N ALA A 54 -11.79 -6.86 -9.84
CA ALA A 54 -12.58 -6.14 -8.83
C ALA A 54 -12.55 -6.86 -7.47
N LEU A 55 -12.66 -8.19 -7.45
CA LEU A 55 -12.58 -8.98 -6.22
C LEU A 55 -11.22 -8.88 -5.54
N ARG A 56 -10.13 -8.79 -6.30
CA ARG A 56 -8.79 -8.59 -5.73
C ARG A 56 -8.72 -7.25 -5.00
N ILE A 57 -9.30 -6.19 -5.56
CA ILE A 57 -9.43 -4.89 -4.88
C ILE A 57 -10.29 -5.01 -3.61
N VAL A 58 -11.44 -5.68 -3.67
CA VAL A 58 -12.28 -5.90 -2.48
C VAL A 58 -11.56 -6.72 -1.41
N SER A 59 -10.74 -7.70 -1.80
CA SER A 59 -9.89 -8.46 -0.89
C SER A 59 -8.85 -7.55 -0.24
N ASP A 60 -8.30 -6.62 -1.01
CA ASP A 60 -7.32 -5.64 -0.53
C ASP A 60 -7.90 -4.66 0.49
N ILE A 61 -9.14 -4.23 0.27
CA ILE A 61 -9.91 -3.40 1.20
C ILE A 61 -10.22 -4.20 2.48
N MET A 62 -10.58 -5.49 2.34
CA MET A 62 -10.80 -6.39 3.46
C MET A 62 -9.53 -6.57 4.31
N LEU A 63 -8.36 -6.73 3.68
CA LEU A 63 -7.09 -6.83 4.41
C LEU A 63 -6.74 -5.55 5.19
N GLN A 64 -7.14 -4.38 4.68
CA GLN A 64 -6.98 -3.09 5.36
C GLN A 64 -8.08 -2.81 6.39
N GLU A 65 -9.06 -3.70 6.49
CA GLU A 65 -10.23 -3.58 7.33
C GLU A 65 -11.09 -2.31 7.10
N ASN A 66 -11.02 -1.72 5.91
CA ASN A 66 -11.57 -0.38 5.65
C ASN A 66 -12.86 -0.40 4.81
N PHE A 67 -14.00 -0.75 5.43
CA PHE A 67 -15.33 -0.66 4.80
C PHE A 67 -16.20 0.46 5.36
N ASP A 68 -15.58 1.51 5.91
CA ASP A 68 -16.28 2.62 6.57
C ASP A 68 -17.10 3.44 5.57
N HIS A 69 -16.56 3.62 4.36
CA HIS A 69 -17.19 4.44 3.35
C HIS A 69 -18.36 3.73 2.64
N VAL A 70 -19.53 4.36 2.64
CA VAL A 70 -20.79 3.77 2.15
C VAL A 70 -20.74 3.41 0.66
N ILE A 71 -20.17 4.28 -0.19
CA ILE A 71 -20.00 4.02 -1.63
C ILE A 71 -19.07 2.81 -1.86
N THR A 72 -17.89 2.80 -1.23
CA THR A 72 -16.92 1.69 -1.33
C THR A 72 -17.55 0.37 -0.92
N ARG A 73 -18.31 0.36 0.18
CA ARG A 73 -19.06 -0.81 0.64
C ARG A 73 -20.10 -1.27 -0.38
N SER A 74 -20.87 -0.35 -0.94
CA SER A 74 -21.94 -0.65 -1.91
C SER A 74 -21.38 -1.18 -3.23
N LEU A 75 -20.31 -0.57 -3.76
CA LEU A 75 -19.60 -1.06 -4.94
C LEU A 75 -18.95 -2.43 -4.70
N SER A 76 -18.40 -2.66 -3.51
CA SER A 76 -17.82 -3.95 -3.12
C SER A 76 -18.87 -5.05 -3.08
N TYR A 77 -20.08 -4.77 -2.56
CA TYR A 77 -21.20 -5.70 -2.61
C TYR A 77 -21.57 -6.07 -4.04
N TYR A 78 -21.69 -5.07 -4.91
CA TYR A 78 -22.02 -5.29 -6.31
C TYR A 78 -20.97 -6.15 -7.02
N ALA A 79 -19.68 -5.83 -6.83
CA ALA A 79 -18.57 -6.59 -7.41
C ALA A 79 -18.57 -8.06 -6.94
N CYS A 80 -18.72 -8.30 -5.62
CA CYS A 80 -18.78 -9.64 -5.06
C CYS A 80 -19.99 -10.42 -5.59
N HIS A 81 -21.16 -9.81 -5.61
CA HIS A 81 -22.39 -10.43 -6.10
C HIS A 81 -22.26 -10.87 -7.57
N GLN A 82 -21.77 -9.98 -8.42
CA GLN A 82 -21.63 -10.26 -9.84
C GLN A 82 -20.54 -11.30 -10.13
N TYR A 83 -19.52 -11.39 -9.27
CA TYR A 83 -18.55 -12.47 -9.31
C TYR A 83 -19.15 -13.82 -8.90
N ILE A 84 -19.98 -13.86 -7.83
CA ILE A 84 -20.69 -15.07 -7.40
C ILE A 84 -21.64 -15.58 -8.48
N LYS A 85 -22.33 -14.68 -9.19
CA LYS A 85 -23.23 -15.04 -10.30
C LYS A 85 -22.49 -15.73 -11.45
N ASN A 86 -21.28 -15.27 -11.75
CA ASN A 86 -20.44 -15.78 -12.83
C ASN A 86 -19.35 -16.73 -12.33
N LEU A 87 -19.55 -17.36 -11.17
CA LEU A 87 -18.49 -18.15 -10.56
C LEU A 87 -18.17 -19.34 -11.46
N PRO A 88 -16.92 -19.50 -11.93
CA PRO A 88 -16.52 -20.73 -12.61
C PRO A 88 -16.63 -21.92 -11.63
N ASP A 89 -16.74 -23.15 -12.15
CA ASP A 89 -16.64 -24.36 -11.33
C ASP A 89 -15.24 -24.46 -10.70
N ILE A 90 -15.04 -23.82 -9.55
CA ILE A 90 -13.73 -23.70 -8.93
C ILE A 90 -13.47 -24.93 -8.06
N LYS A 91 -12.37 -25.61 -8.37
CA LYS A 91 -11.76 -26.60 -7.47
C LYS A 91 -11.10 -25.85 -6.32
N ILE A 92 -11.53 -26.14 -5.09
CA ILE A 92 -10.88 -25.64 -3.87
C ILE A 92 -9.48 -26.26 -3.84
N ASN A 93 -8.46 -25.49 -4.18
CA ASN A 93 -7.08 -25.94 -4.07
C ASN A 93 -6.74 -26.09 -2.58
N ALA A 94 -6.21 -27.24 -2.19
CA ALA A 94 -5.68 -27.46 -0.86
C ALA A 94 -4.62 -26.38 -0.56
N PRO A 95 -4.47 -25.94 0.72
CA PRO A 95 -3.40 -25.03 1.08
C PRO A 95 -2.07 -25.57 0.56
N PRO A 96 -1.20 -24.71 -0.02
CA PRO A 96 0.10 -25.16 -0.49
C PRO A 96 0.82 -25.86 0.67
N LYS A 97 1.26 -27.11 0.45
CA LYS A 97 2.08 -27.82 1.43
C LYS A 97 3.31 -26.97 1.70
N VAL A 98 3.53 -26.64 2.97
CA VAL A 98 4.74 -25.94 3.42
C VAL A 98 5.94 -26.74 2.90
N PRO A 99 6.82 -26.16 2.07
CA PRO A 99 7.97 -26.89 1.56
C PRO A 99 8.85 -27.29 2.74
N ASP A 100 9.25 -28.57 2.78
CA ASP A 100 10.18 -29.09 3.77
C ASP A 100 11.57 -28.49 3.47
N VAL A 101 11.90 -27.39 4.16
CA VAL A 101 13.11 -26.61 3.90
C VAL A 101 14.32 -27.36 4.46
N SER A 102 14.86 -28.28 3.66
CA SER A 102 16.18 -28.85 3.89
C SER A 102 17.25 -27.79 3.61
N VAL A 103 17.88 -27.34 4.69
CA VAL A 103 19.12 -26.55 4.78
C VAL A 103 19.05 -25.11 4.22
N CYS A 104 18.48 -24.22 5.02
CA CYS A 104 18.75 -22.78 4.95
C CYS A 104 19.52 -22.34 6.21
N GLN A 105 20.58 -21.53 6.04
CA GLN A 105 21.26 -20.88 7.15
C GLN A 105 20.27 -19.92 7.84
N LYS A 106 19.91 -20.21 9.09
CA LYS A 106 18.91 -19.45 9.86
C LYS A 106 19.36 -18.00 10.07
N VAL A 107 18.86 -17.10 9.24
CA VAL A 107 18.65 -15.71 9.65
C VAL A 107 17.47 -15.74 10.63
N PRO A 108 17.53 -15.10 11.82
CA PRO A 108 16.42 -15.08 12.76
C PRO A 108 15.29 -14.21 12.20
N TYR A 109 14.49 -14.77 11.29
CA TYR A 109 13.18 -14.24 10.97
C TYR A 109 12.19 -14.72 12.02
N ILE A 110 11.27 -13.84 12.39
CA ILE A 110 10.09 -14.20 13.18
C ILE A 110 9.25 -15.10 12.26
N GLU A 111 9.29 -16.43 12.48
CA GLU A 111 8.28 -17.31 11.91
C GLU A 111 6.95 -16.93 12.56
N ASN A 112 5.92 -16.60 11.76
CA ASN A 112 4.60 -16.36 12.31
C ASN A 112 4.05 -17.71 12.82
N PRO A 113 3.97 -17.95 14.14
CA PRO A 113 3.62 -19.28 14.67
C PRO A 113 2.11 -19.57 14.56
N TRP A 114 1.32 -18.55 14.21
CA TRP A 114 -0.12 -18.56 14.35
C TRP A 114 -0.77 -18.21 13.02
N TYR A 115 -1.60 -19.13 12.53
CA TYR A 115 -2.48 -18.90 11.40
C TYR A 115 -3.65 -18.02 11.85
N ASP A 116 -3.72 -16.79 11.33
CA ASP A 116 -4.66 -15.75 11.82
C ASP A 116 -5.95 -15.66 11.00
N ASP A 117 -6.07 -16.50 9.96
CA ASP A 117 -7.26 -16.56 9.08
C ASP A 117 -7.52 -15.20 8.36
N HIS A 118 -6.56 -14.27 8.34
CA HIS A 118 -6.66 -12.93 7.72
C HIS A 118 -5.65 -12.71 6.61
N PHE A 119 -4.35 -12.84 6.90
CA PHE A 119 -3.30 -12.69 5.90
C PHE A 119 -2.94 -14.02 5.23
N ASP A 120 -3.28 -15.14 5.86
CA ASP A 120 -2.91 -16.49 5.43
C ASP A 120 -3.90 -17.13 4.42
N LEU A 121 -4.86 -16.36 3.89
CA LEU A 121 -5.84 -16.87 2.93
C LEU A 121 -5.29 -16.85 1.50
N TYR A 122 -5.10 -18.04 0.91
CA TYR A 122 -4.55 -18.17 -0.45
C TYR A 122 -5.61 -18.27 -1.55
N SER A 123 -6.78 -18.84 -1.25
CA SER A 123 -7.83 -19.05 -2.25
C SER A 123 -8.69 -17.81 -2.45
N ASP A 124 -8.91 -17.42 -3.71
CA ASP A 124 -9.79 -16.30 -4.09
C ASP A 124 -11.21 -16.47 -3.53
N ILE A 125 -11.70 -17.72 -3.41
CA ILE A 125 -13.02 -18.00 -2.81
C ILE A 125 -13.02 -17.74 -1.31
N LEU A 126 -11.94 -18.14 -0.61
CA LEU A 126 -11.85 -17.92 0.83
C LEU A 126 -11.74 -16.43 1.13
N LYS A 127 -10.96 -15.70 0.32
CA LYS A 127 -10.90 -14.23 0.37
C LYS A 127 -12.27 -13.61 0.12
N LEU A 128 -12.97 -14.03 -0.93
CA LEU A 128 -14.35 -13.59 -1.24
C LEU A 128 -15.31 -13.85 -0.07
N GLY A 129 -15.30 -15.05 0.49
CA GLY A 129 -16.16 -15.42 1.61
C GLY A 129 -15.89 -14.55 2.83
N LYS A 130 -14.60 -14.34 3.17
CA LYS A 130 -14.20 -13.46 4.26
C LYS A 130 -14.58 -11.99 3.99
N SER A 131 -14.33 -11.49 2.79
CA SER A 131 -14.73 -10.14 2.36
C SER A 131 -16.24 -9.93 2.50
N LEU A 132 -17.06 -10.90 2.09
CA LEU A 132 -18.52 -10.83 2.26
C LEU A 132 -18.95 -10.82 3.72
N VAL A 133 -18.34 -11.64 4.56
CA VAL A 133 -18.61 -11.65 6.01
C VAL A 133 -18.26 -10.31 6.63
N MET A 134 -17.13 -9.72 6.23
CA MET A 134 -16.69 -8.43 6.74
C MET A 134 -17.57 -7.27 6.24
N LEU A 135 -17.95 -7.29 4.95
CA LEU A 135 -18.89 -6.34 4.34
C LEU A 135 -20.27 -6.40 5.01
N ALA A 136 -20.74 -7.61 5.38
CA ALA A 136 -22.01 -7.85 6.04
C ALA A 136 -22.13 -7.17 7.41
N GLY A 137 -21.00 -6.97 8.10
CA GLY A 137 -20.90 -6.13 9.30
C GLY A 137 -22.07 -6.27 10.27
N SER A 138 -22.63 -5.13 10.70
CA SER A 138 -23.67 -4.99 11.76
C SER A 138 -25.06 -5.61 11.45
N TYR A 139 -25.20 -6.48 10.44
CA TYR A 139 -26.40 -7.28 10.13
C TYR A 139 -27.72 -6.51 9.93
N ALA A 140 -27.68 -5.21 9.61
CA ALA A 140 -28.86 -4.36 9.58
C ALA A 140 -29.88 -4.75 8.49
N ASP A 141 -29.39 -5.10 7.28
CA ASP A 141 -30.25 -5.24 6.10
C ASP A 141 -30.46 -6.69 5.67
N VAL A 142 -31.62 -6.99 5.08
CA VAL A 142 -31.96 -8.33 4.53
C VAL A 142 -30.90 -8.83 3.54
N VAL A 143 -30.36 -7.93 2.71
CA VAL A 143 -29.32 -8.21 1.72
C VAL A 143 -28.01 -8.63 2.40
N SER A 144 -27.53 -7.83 3.36
CA SER A 144 -26.31 -8.11 4.13
C SER A 144 -26.40 -9.42 4.90
N ARG A 145 -27.59 -9.75 5.43
CA ARG A 145 -27.85 -11.03 6.10
C ARG A 145 -27.77 -12.23 5.17
N GLY A 146 -28.27 -12.10 3.94
CA GLY A 146 -28.11 -13.10 2.89
C GLY A 146 -26.65 -13.36 2.53
N TYR A 147 -25.92 -12.28 2.26
CA TYR A 147 -24.51 -12.34 1.91
C TYR A 147 -23.62 -12.83 3.05
N LEU A 148 -24.00 -12.60 4.30
CA LEU A 148 -23.31 -13.16 5.46
C LEU A 148 -23.33 -14.69 5.45
N VAL A 149 -24.50 -15.29 5.21
CA VAL A 149 -24.66 -16.75 5.17
C VAL A 149 -23.84 -17.30 4.01
N ILE A 150 -23.95 -16.70 2.82
CA ILE A 150 -23.15 -17.08 1.65
C ILE A 150 -21.65 -16.93 1.94
N GLY A 151 -21.24 -15.84 2.55
CA GLY A 151 -19.85 -15.55 2.92
C GLY A 151 -19.27 -16.60 3.85
N TYR A 152 -19.99 -16.99 4.91
CA TYR A 152 -19.54 -18.07 5.81
C TYR A 152 -19.44 -19.43 5.12
N LEU A 153 -20.33 -19.72 4.16
CA LEU A 153 -20.27 -20.96 3.38
C LEU A 153 -19.07 -20.98 2.43
N LEU A 154 -18.82 -19.89 1.70
CA LEU A 154 -17.64 -19.73 0.85
C LEU A 154 -16.35 -19.74 1.65
N TYR A 155 -16.39 -19.20 2.87
CA TYR A 155 -15.29 -19.20 3.82
C TYR A 155 -15.13 -20.53 4.59
N GLN A 156 -15.91 -21.56 4.25
CA GLN A 156 -15.87 -22.90 4.86
C GLN A 156 -16.11 -22.93 6.39
N LYS A 157 -16.75 -21.90 6.96
CA LYS A 157 -17.15 -21.83 8.38
C LYS A 157 -18.64 -22.17 8.51
N VAL A 158 -18.99 -23.42 8.17
CA VAL A 158 -20.38 -23.89 8.11
C VAL A 158 -21.10 -23.76 9.46
N ASP A 159 -20.41 -23.99 10.58
CA ASP A 159 -21.01 -23.88 11.92
C ASP A 159 -21.52 -22.46 12.22
N LYS A 160 -20.75 -21.44 11.80
CA LYS A 160 -21.13 -20.03 11.95
C LYS A 160 -22.32 -19.69 11.05
N ALA A 161 -22.34 -20.19 9.81
CA ALA A 161 -23.48 -20.03 8.91
C ALA A 161 -24.77 -20.62 9.52
N LEU A 162 -24.69 -21.81 10.14
CA LEU A 162 -25.82 -22.46 10.80
C LEU A 162 -26.30 -21.70 12.03
N GLN A 163 -25.37 -21.12 12.82
CA GLN A 163 -25.73 -20.28 13.97
C GLN A 163 -26.52 -19.05 13.53
N VAL A 164 -26.04 -18.35 12.51
CA VAL A 164 -26.69 -17.20 11.91
C VAL A 164 -28.10 -17.54 11.42
N LEU A 165 -28.26 -18.66 10.70
CA LEU A 165 -29.56 -19.13 10.22
C LEU A 165 -30.54 -19.47 11.36
N LYS A 166 -30.06 -20.05 12.46
CA LYS A 166 -30.90 -20.32 13.65
C LYS A 166 -31.44 -19.03 14.25
N CYS A 167 -30.58 -18.03 14.46
CA CYS A 167 -30.98 -16.73 15.00
C CYS A 167 -32.03 -16.01 14.13
N TYR A 168 -32.00 -16.20 12.79
CA TYR A 168 -33.01 -15.60 11.92
C TYR A 168 -34.34 -16.34 11.91
N LYS A 169 -34.33 -17.68 12.03
CA LYS A 169 -35.57 -18.46 12.17
C LYS A 169 -36.41 -17.99 13.37
N GLU A 170 -35.74 -17.57 14.44
CA GLU A 170 -36.39 -17.07 15.66
C GLU A 170 -36.95 -15.65 15.50
N LYS A 171 -36.40 -14.83 14.59
CA LYS A 171 -36.79 -13.43 14.39
C LYS A 171 -37.85 -13.21 13.30
N HIS A 172 -38.25 -14.24 12.56
CA HIS A 172 -39.21 -14.16 11.44
C HIS A 172 -38.84 -13.16 10.32
N ASP A 173 -37.56 -12.77 10.22
CA ASP A 173 -37.08 -11.89 9.16
C ASP A 173 -36.79 -12.70 7.89
N GLY A 174 -37.33 -12.25 6.75
CA GLY A 174 -37.06 -12.87 5.45
C GLY A 174 -35.58 -12.80 5.06
N LEU A 175 -35.10 -13.81 4.35
CA LEU A 175 -33.72 -13.89 3.84
C LEU A 175 -33.74 -13.76 2.31
N MET A 176 -32.91 -12.88 1.75
CA MET A 176 -32.61 -12.89 0.32
C MET A 176 -31.36 -13.74 0.09
N LEU A 177 -31.47 -14.78 -0.73
CA LEU A 177 -30.38 -15.68 -1.07
C LEU A 177 -30.27 -15.78 -2.59
N LEU A 178 -29.05 -15.77 -3.09
CA LEU A 178 -28.73 -16.07 -4.49
C LEU A 178 -28.81 -17.60 -4.74
N GLU A 179 -29.12 -18.04 -5.97
CA GLU A 179 -29.05 -19.47 -6.33
C GLU A 179 -27.59 -19.92 -6.51
N TYR A 180 -26.83 -20.00 -5.43
CA TYR A 180 -25.54 -20.66 -5.50
C TYR A 180 -25.75 -22.17 -5.60
N HIS A 181 -25.32 -22.80 -6.69
CA HIS A 181 -25.57 -24.22 -6.99
C HIS A 181 -25.21 -25.20 -5.85
N ALA A 182 -24.20 -24.89 -5.02
CA ALA A 182 -23.85 -25.69 -3.83
C ALA A 182 -24.78 -25.43 -2.62
N VAL A 183 -25.38 -24.24 -2.53
CA VAL A 183 -26.33 -23.83 -1.49
C VAL A 183 -27.75 -24.34 -1.80
N LYS A 184 -28.08 -24.50 -3.09
CA LYS A 184 -29.36 -25.03 -3.60
C LYS A 184 -29.72 -26.37 -2.95
N ASN A 185 -28.81 -27.35 -2.93
CA ASN A 185 -29.10 -28.67 -2.37
C ASN A 185 -29.29 -28.67 -0.84
N CYS A 186 -28.69 -27.73 -0.13
CA CYS A 186 -28.75 -27.66 1.33
C CYS A 186 -29.96 -26.84 1.85
N LEU A 187 -30.42 -25.84 1.08
CA LEU A 187 -31.45 -24.88 1.51
C LEU A 187 -32.78 -24.95 0.75
N VAL A 188 -32.85 -25.53 -0.46
CA VAL A 188 -34.11 -25.67 -1.22
C VAL A 188 -35.17 -26.49 -0.48
N ASN A 189 -34.76 -27.42 0.38
CA ASN A 189 -35.67 -28.20 1.23
C ASN A 189 -36.42 -27.37 2.31
N LYS A 190 -36.19 -26.04 2.40
CA LYS A 190 -36.78 -25.20 3.46
C LYS A 190 -37.53 -23.94 2.99
N GLY A 191 -37.66 -23.68 1.68
CA GLY A 191 -38.57 -22.65 1.13
C GLY A 191 -38.20 -21.18 1.41
N LEU A 192 -36.91 -20.85 1.59
CA LEU A 192 -36.43 -19.52 2.03
C LEU A 192 -35.76 -18.66 0.93
N VAL A 193 -36.09 -18.85 -0.36
CA VAL A 193 -35.35 -18.21 -1.48
C VAL A 193 -36.23 -17.24 -2.28
N GLN A 194 -35.72 -16.03 -2.54
CA GLN A 194 -36.29 -15.05 -3.47
C GLN A 194 -35.56 -15.09 -4.83
N LYS A 195 -36.20 -14.62 -5.91
CA LYS A 195 -35.68 -14.67 -7.29
C LYS A 195 -34.47 -13.74 -7.51
N GLU A 196 -33.51 -14.19 -8.31
CA GLU A 196 -32.23 -13.50 -8.58
C GLU A 196 -32.38 -12.08 -9.16
N ASP A 197 -33.31 -11.85 -10.08
CA ASP A 197 -33.53 -10.54 -10.72
C ASP A 197 -33.92 -9.41 -9.74
N ILE A 198 -34.41 -9.76 -8.56
CA ILE A 198 -34.79 -8.79 -7.52
C ILE A 198 -33.54 -8.31 -6.79
N ILE A 199 -32.53 -9.16 -6.63
CA ILE A 199 -31.29 -8.84 -5.90
C ILE A 199 -30.44 -7.86 -6.73
N ASP A 200 -30.32 -8.11 -8.04
CA ASP A 200 -29.59 -7.24 -8.97
C ASP A 200 -30.12 -5.80 -8.92
N LYS A 201 -31.44 -5.63 -9.07
CA LYS A 201 -32.11 -4.32 -9.02
C LYS A 201 -31.99 -3.65 -7.66
N THR A 202 -32.04 -4.44 -6.58
CA THR A 202 -31.91 -3.91 -5.22
C THR A 202 -30.50 -3.37 -4.98
N LEU A 203 -29.47 -4.11 -5.43
CA LEU A 203 -28.08 -3.67 -5.33
C LEU A 203 -27.79 -2.44 -6.18
N ASP A 204 -28.31 -2.38 -7.41
CA ASP A 204 -28.20 -1.20 -8.27
C ASP A 204 -28.82 0.03 -7.59
N GLN A 205 -29.97 -0.12 -6.94
CA GLN A 205 -30.61 0.96 -6.20
C GLN A 205 -29.76 1.40 -5.00
N ILE A 206 -29.24 0.45 -4.21
CA ILE A 206 -28.37 0.74 -3.06
C ILE A 206 -27.13 1.54 -3.50
N VAL A 207 -26.50 1.16 -4.61
CA VAL A 207 -25.35 1.88 -5.16
C VAL A 207 -25.76 3.31 -5.55
N ARG A 208 -26.87 3.49 -6.29
CA ARG A 208 -27.36 4.82 -6.69
C ARG A 208 -27.71 5.72 -5.50
N ASP A 209 -28.35 5.16 -4.49
CA ASP A 209 -28.72 5.88 -3.27
C ASP A 209 -27.48 6.28 -2.46
N SER A 210 -26.49 5.38 -2.35
CA SER A 210 -25.23 5.68 -1.67
C SER A 210 -24.45 6.82 -2.34
N ILE A 211 -24.42 6.85 -3.67
CA ILE A 211 -23.77 7.92 -4.44
C ILE A 211 -24.53 9.23 -4.24
N SER A 212 -25.85 9.22 -4.42
CA SER A 212 -26.68 10.43 -4.32
C SER A 212 -26.60 11.09 -2.93
N SER A 213 -26.46 10.29 -1.87
CA SER A 213 -26.33 10.77 -0.49
C SER A 213 -24.94 11.36 -0.20
N GLU A 214 -23.86 10.69 -0.60
CA GLU A 214 -22.49 11.04 -0.16
C GLU A 214 -21.69 11.87 -1.17
N GLU A 215 -22.08 11.92 -2.44
CA GLU A 215 -21.31 12.58 -3.51
C GLU A 215 -21.01 14.06 -3.20
N ASN A 216 -22.04 14.81 -2.81
CA ASN A 216 -21.86 16.23 -2.49
C ASN A 216 -20.92 16.45 -1.30
N ASN A 217 -21.03 15.60 -0.28
CA ASN A 217 -20.17 15.64 0.91
C ASN A 217 -18.70 15.38 0.51
N LEU A 218 -18.45 14.34 -0.28
CA LEU A 218 -17.11 14.00 -0.76
C LEU A 218 -16.48 15.08 -1.61
N ILE A 219 -17.24 15.67 -2.54
CA ILE A 219 -16.76 16.77 -3.37
C ILE A 219 -16.34 17.95 -2.50
N GLN A 220 -17.13 18.30 -1.48
CA GLN A 220 -16.79 19.39 -0.57
C GLN A 220 -15.58 19.06 0.30
N ASN A 221 -15.50 17.84 0.85
CA ASN A 221 -14.35 17.40 1.63
C ASN A 221 -13.07 17.42 0.79
N GLN A 222 -13.13 16.96 -0.46
CA GLN A 222 -11.99 16.98 -1.37
C GLN A 222 -11.53 18.40 -1.72
N LYS A 223 -12.47 19.34 -1.91
CA LYS A 223 -12.16 20.77 -2.10
C LYS A 223 -11.47 21.36 -0.87
N ASN A 224 -12.00 21.08 0.32
CA ASN A 224 -11.42 21.54 1.59
C ASN A 224 -9.99 20.99 1.80
N ILE A 225 -9.77 19.71 1.52
CA ILE A 225 -8.44 19.07 1.57
C ILE A 225 -7.49 19.76 0.59
N TYR A 226 -7.94 20.01 -0.64
CA TYR A 226 -7.11 20.67 -1.66
C TYR A 226 -6.73 22.11 -1.26
N ASP A 227 -7.67 22.88 -0.73
CA ASP A 227 -7.42 24.25 -0.27
C ASP A 227 -6.46 24.27 0.92
N THR A 228 -6.62 23.33 1.86
CA THR A 228 -5.72 23.17 3.01
C THR A 228 -4.31 22.80 2.56
N TRP A 229 -4.21 21.84 1.63
CA TRP A 229 -2.93 21.43 1.06
C TRP A 229 -2.23 22.56 0.31
N ASN A 230 -2.97 23.37 -0.45
CA ASN A 230 -2.39 24.53 -1.15
C ASN A 230 -1.87 25.60 -0.19
N LYS A 231 -2.60 25.88 0.89
CA LYS A 231 -2.15 26.82 1.93
C LYS A 231 -0.86 26.34 2.57
N GLU A 232 -0.80 25.07 2.98
CA GLU A 232 0.40 24.50 3.60
C GLU A 232 1.57 24.43 2.62
N ARG A 233 1.31 24.04 1.37
CA ARG A 233 2.33 24.05 0.31
C ARG A 233 2.93 25.44 0.11
N ASN A 234 2.11 26.48 0.01
CA ASN A 234 2.58 27.85 -0.19
C ASN A 234 3.41 28.32 1.02
N ARG A 235 2.94 28.03 2.24
CA ARG A 235 3.70 28.30 3.47
C ARG A 235 5.08 27.65 3.46
N LEU A 236 5.16 26.37 3.11
CA LEU A 236 6.43 25.64 3.07
C LEU A 236 7.38 26.19 2.00
N ILE A 237 6.84 26.61 0.85
CA ILE A 237 7.63 27.27 -0.21
C ILE A 237 8.20 28.60 0.30
N GLU A 238 7.37 29.43 0.93
CA GLU A 238 7.78 30.72 1.50
C GLU A 238 8.85 30.56 2.60
N ASP A 239 8.67 29.60 3.50
CA ASP A 239 9.64 29.31 4.55
C ASP A 239 10.98 28.82 3.98
N ARG A 240 10.94 27.97 2.94
CA ARG A 240 12.14 27.49 2.26
C ARG A 240 12.86 28.60 1.50
N GLU A 241 12.11 29.50 0.87
CA GLU A 241 12.66 30.69 0.22
C GLU A 241 13.34 31.63 1.24
N ARG A 242 12.71 31.84 2.40
CA ARG A 242 13.28 32.63 3.49
C ARG A 242 14.59 32.03 4.00
N GLN A 243 14.62 30.72 4.22
CA GLN A 243 15.84 30.01 4.64
C GLN A 243 16.96 30.12 3.60
N LEU A 244 16.63 30.00 2.32
CA LEU A 244 17.59 30.14 1.23
C LEU A 244 18.18 31.56 1.18
N LYS A 245 17.34 32.60 1.32
CA LYS A 245 17.76 34.00 1.39
C LYS A 245 18.71 34.26 2.57
N ILE A 246 18.42 33.70 3.74
CA ILE A 246 19.28 33.80 4.92
C ILE A 246 20.63 33.11 4.67
N LYS A 247 20.62 31.92 4.07
CA LYS A 247 21.84 31.18 3.73
C LYS A 247 22.72 31.96 2.77
N LEU A 248 22.16 32.48 1.67
CA LEU A 248 22.88 33.29 0.70
C LEU A 248 23.51 34.54 1.35
N LYS A 249 22.77 35.24 2.21
CA LYS A 249 23.31 36.39 2.96
C LYS A 249 24.46 35.99 3.90
N LYS A 250 24.35 34.85 4.58
CA LYS A 250 25.44 34.35 5.44
C LYS A 250 26.69 34.03 4.62
N ASP A 251 26.53 33.41 3.45
CA ASP A 251 27.63 33.09 2.55
C ASP A 251 28.30 34.37 2.00
N GLU A 252 27.51 35.40 1.67
CA GLU A 252 28.02 36.72 1.27
C GLU A 252 28.81 37.41 2.39
N ILE A 253 28.28 37.38 3.62
CA ILE A 253 28.96 37.96 4.79
C ILE A 253 30.26 37.21 5.07
N ALA A 254 30.27 35.88 5.00
CA ALA A 254 31.45 35.06 5.19
C ALA A 254 32.55 35.39 4.16
N LYS A 255 32.18 35.53 2.87
CA LYS A 255 33.12 35.97 1.82
C LYS A 255 33.70 37.36 2.10
N LYS A 256 32.86 38.32 2.51
CA LYS A 256 33.31 39.67 2.87
C LYS A 256 34.21 39.68 4.10
N LEU A 257 33.91 38.86 5.11
CA LEU A 257 34.75 38.71 6.30
C LEU A 257 36.14 38.21 5.92
N ILE A 258 36.25 37.17 5.08
CA ILE A 258 37.54 36.66 4.60
C ILE A 258 38.33 37.75 3.87
N ASP A 259 37.70 38.51 2.96
CA ASP A 259 38.36 39.61 2.24
C ASP A 259 38.81 40.75 3.18
N LEU A 260 38.00 41.08 4.19
CA LEU A 260 38.37 42.08 5.20
C LEU A 260 39.53 41.60 6.08
N THR A 261 39.54 40.34 6.52
CA THR A 261 40.65 39.76 7.28
C THR A 261 41.95 39.79 6.47
N GLN A 262 41.91 39.42 5.18
CA GLN A 262 43.08 39.52 4.30
C GLN A 262 43.58 40.96 4.12
N LYS A 263 42.67 41.95 4.09
CA LYS A 263 43.03 43.37 4.03
C LYS A 263 43.62 43.87 5.35
N GLU A 264 43.06 43.44 6.48
CA GLU A 264 43.56 43.78 7.81
C GLU A 264 44.97 43.21 8.04
N GLU A 265 45.20 41.94 7.69
CA GLU A 265 46.52 41.31 7.75
C GLU A 265 47.56 42.07 6.91
N LYS A 266 47.19 42.51 5.70
CA LYS A 266 48.07 43.33 4.84
C LYS A 266 48.41 44.69 5.46
N LEU A 267 47.46 45.32 6.14
CA LEU A 267 47.67 46.60 6.83
C LEU A 267 48.55 46.43 8.08
N ARG A 268 48.24 45.44 8.91
CA ARG A 268 48.99 45.11 10.13
C ARG A 268 50.36 44.49 9.86
N PHE A 269 50.63 44.06 8.62
CA PHE A 269 51.88 43.45 8.20
C PHE A 269 53.13 44.21 8.68
N TYR A 270 53.11 45.54 8.62
CA TYR A 270 54.27 46.35 9.01
C TYR A 270 54.41 46.53 10.53
N GLU A 271 53.32 46.42 11.28
CA GLU A 271 53.31 46.57 12.75
C GLU A 271 53.61 45.24 13.46
N GLU A 272 53.09 44.14 12.93
CA GLU A 272 53.19 42.79 13.52
C GLU A 272 54.11 41.83 12.72
N LYS A 273 54.97 42.38 11.85
CA LYS A 273 55.86 41.60 10.96
C LYS A 273 56.59 40.47 11.68
N THR A 274 57.20 40.77 12.82
CA THR A 274 58.00 39.82 13.60
C THR A 274 57.16 38.67 14.15
N ASN A 275 55.92 38.93 14.58
CA ASN A 275 54.99 37.91 15.09
C ASN A 275 54.41 37.05 13.96
N MET A 276 54.18 37.63 12.79
CA MET A 276 53.76 36.87 11.61
C MET A 276 54.87 35.94 11.11
N GLU A 277 56.12 36.42 11.06
CA GLU A 277 57.28 35.59 10.69
C GLU A 277 57.51 34.45 11.68
N LEU A 278 57.33 34.68 12.99
CA LEU A 278 57.37 33.64 14.02
C LEU A 278 56.30 32.55 13.79
N LYS A 279 55.03 32.95 13.59
CA LYS A 279 53.93 32.02 13.32
C LYS A 279 54.12 31.19 12.04
N ILE A 280 54.73 31.78 11.00
CA ILE A 280 55.04 31.07 9.75
C ILE A 280 56.13 30.02 10.00
N SER A 281 57.13 30.31 10.86
CA SER A 281 58.19 29.35 11.20
C SER A 281 57.73 28.22 12.12
N GLU A 282 56.67 28.42 12.90
CA GLU A 282 56.07 27.43 13.80
C GLU A 282 55.09 26.48 13.10
N GLN A 283 54.61 26.81 11.89
CA GLN A 283 53.80 25.86 11.12
C GLN A 283 54.67 24.68 10.65
N PRO A 284 54.24 23.42 10.87
CA PRO A 284 55.02 22.27 10.43
C PRO A 284 55.18 22.30 8.91
N GLU A 285 56.41 22.18 8.43
CA GLU A 285 56.67 22.01 7.00
C GLU A 285 55.95 20.75 6.52
N PHE A 286 54.94 20.91 5.67
CA PHE A 286 54.33 19.78 4.99
C PHE A 286 55.38 19.10 4.11
N PRO A 287 55.46 17.76 4.10
CA PRO A 287 56.40 17.05 3.25
C PRO A 287 56.18 17.44 1.79
N LYS A 288 57.27 17.76 1.10
CA LYS A 288 57.23 18.07 -0.34
C LYS A 288 56.65 16.85 -1.06
N ILE A 289 55.79 17.08 -2.05
CA ILE A 289 55.01 16.07 -2.81
C ILE A 289 55.85 14.87 -3.34
N LYS A 290 57.18 14.96 -3.35
CA LYS A 290 58.09 13.87 -3.72
C LYS A 290 58.16 12.71 -2.73
N ASP A 291 57.69 12.87 -1.49
CA ASP A 291 57.78 11.83 -0.45
C ASP A 291 56.46 11.07 -0.21
N VAL A 292 55.41 11.37 -0.98
CA VAL A 292 54.15 10.62 -0.93
C VAL A 292 54.20 9.51 -1.98
N VAL A 293 54.61 8.31 -1.59
CA VAL A 293 54.29 7.10 -2.36
C VAL A 293 52.78 6.86 -2.21
N LEU A 294 52.02 7.27 -3.22
CA LEU A 294 50.62 6.90 -3.37
C LEU A 294 50.56 5.39 -3.67
N GLU A 295 50.39 4.57 -2.62
CA GLU A 295 49.76 3.27 -2.82
C GLU A 295 48.29 3.52 -3.17
N GLU A 296 48.00 3.62 -4.47
CA GLU A 296 46.63 3.63 -4.97
C GLU A 296 45.97 2.29 -4.64
N GLN A 297 45.28 2.22 -3.50
CA GLN A 297 44.29 1.18 -3.26
C GLN A 297 43.09 1.48 -4.16
N PHE A 298 43.14 0.95 -5.39
CA PHE A 298 42.01 0.95 -6.30
C PHE A 298 40.89 0.08 -5.71
N VAL A 299 39.87 0.73 -5.14
CA VAL A 299 38.60 0.08 -4.78
C VAL A 299 37.73 0.07 -6.04
N ALA A 300 37.66 -1.08 -6.71
CA ALA A 300 36.78 -1.25 -7.86
C ALA A 300 35.30 -1.06 -7.44
N PRO A 301 34.44 -0.49 -8.31
CA PRO A 301 33.01 -0.35 -8.02
C PRO A 301 32.34 -1.72 -7.78
N PRO A 302 31.23 -1.76 -7.04
CA PRO A 302 30.57 -3.02 -6.70
C PRO A 302 30.02 -3.68 -7.98
N GLY A 303 30.66 -4.76 -8.43
CA GLY A 303 30.18 -5.54 -9.59
C GLY A 303 31.24 -6.38 -10.30
N GLU A 304 32.52 -6.02 -10.24
CA GLU A 304 33.58 -6.80 -10.91
C GLU A 304 34.32 -7.72 -9.93
N ARG A 305 33.90 -8.98 -9.84
CA ARG A 305 34.74 -10.04 -9.26
C ARG A 305 35.78 -10.48 -10.29
N LYS A 306 37.06 -10.23 -10.03
CA LYS A 306 38.15 -11.01 -10.64
C LYS A 306 38.70 -12.01 -9.62
N SER A 307 38.83 -13.23 -10.12
CA SER A 307 39.26 -14.46 -9.45
C SER A 307 40.63 -14.35 -8.79
N MET A 308 40.74 -14.80 -7.53
CA MET A 308 42.04 -15.00 -6.89
C MET A 308 42.74 -16.22 -7.47
N GLU A 309 43.91 -16.02 -8.08
CA GLU A 309 44.93 -17.05 -8.23
C GLU A 309 46.28 -16.51 -7.72
N GLY A 310 46.97 -17.32 -6.90
CA GLY A 310 48.43 -17.34 -6.89
C GLY A 310 49.14 -16.68 -5.71
N GLY A 311 48.93 -17.17 -4.47
CA GLY A 311 49.86 -16.92 -3.37
C GLY A 311 51.20 -17.65 -3.58
N LYS A 312 52.27 -16.92 -3.95
CA LYS A 312 53.66 -17.42 -3.92
C LYS A 312 54.28 -17.22 -2.53
N LYS A 313 54.87 -18.33 -2.06
CA LYS A 313 55.67 -18.53 -0.84
C LYS A 313 56.75 -17.46 -0.62
N LYS A 314 56.89 -16.97 0.61
CA LYS A 314 58.11 -16.32 1.10
C LYS A 314 59.14 -17.38 1.49
N SER A 315 60.37 -17.22 1.01
CA SER A 315 61.56 -17.91 1.51
C SER A 315 62.55 -16.88 2.05
N ARG A 316 62.99 -17.15 3.28
CA ARG A 316 64.12 -16.61 4.04
C ARG A 316 64.04 -15.17 4.53
#